data_AF-A0A1A8L1X6-F1
#
_entry.id   AF-A0A1A8L1X6-F1
#
_cell.length_a   1.000
_cell.length_b   1.000
_cell.length_c   1.000
_cell.angle_alpha   90.00
_cell.angle_beta   90.00
_cell.angle_gamma   90.00
#
_symmetry.space_group_name_H-M   'P 1'
#
loop_
_entity.id
_entity.type
_entity.pdbx_description
1 polymer ?
#
loop_
_entity_poly.entity_id
_entity_poly.type
_entity_poly.pdbx_seq_one_letter_code
_entity_poly.pdbx_strand_id
1 'polypeptide(L)'
;REIKAYHFDWCSLSGKGTINAPYLTDGASETVTPILESLGMKLVPSVANDIWRSFRSAGVEVKNVSPTSVCTFLKAKPLNDPTQTDGDLPLPVAATLIKDEQTCSELLKFCLADAHKEKAKKVSTLLDGLPLLLTKTKVLSTFNSKSPMLISRYDNLFIGFEDIFADYKINEEYINLLQTVNLVEKMTLPRATEYLKPIMQHLLQSCEVDPDSGLFVPDDTMMKWLESFWWFISNEITFT
;
A
#
# COMPACT_ATOMS: atom_id res chain seq x y z
N ARG A 1 -13.63 39.31 -6.35
CA ARG A 1 -13.38 38.05 -7.10
C ARG A 1 -11.87 37.91 -7.17
N GLU A 2 -11.27 37.05 -6.36
CA GLU A 2 -9.85 36.72 -6.52
C GLU A 2 -9.67 35.91 -7.81
N ILE A 3 -8.80 36.40 -8.69
CA ILE A 3 -8.40 35.68 -9.89
C ILE A 3 -7.29 34.73 -9.44
N LYS A 4 -7.57 33.43 -9.35
CA LYS A 4 -6.51 32.42 -9.20
C LYS A 4 -5.72 32.38 -10.50
N ALA A 5 -4.50 32.89 -10.47
CA ALA A 5 -3.55 32.73 -11.56
C ALA A 5 -2.96 31.31 -11.52
N TYR A 6 -3.02 30.60 -12.64
CA TYR A 6 -2.39 29.30 -12.80
C TYR A 6 -1.18 29.45 -13.73
N HIS A 7 -0.01 29.01 -13.28
CA HIS A 7 1.21 28.96 -14.07
C HIS A 7 1.48 27.53 -14.51
N PHE A 8 1.71 27.32 -15.81
CA PHE A 8 2.00 26.01 -16.39
C PHE A 8 3.31 26.05 -17.17
N ASP A 9 4.25 25.18 -16.79
CA ASP A 9 5.37 24.84 -17.66
C ASP A 9 4.88 23.85 -18.72
N TRP A 10 4.72 24.34 -19.94
CA TRP A 10 4.21 23.54 -21.05
C TRP A 10 5.16 22.39 -21.37
N CYS A 11 4.73 21.17 -21.04
CA CYS A 11 5.35 19.94 -21.52
C CYS A 11 4.71 19.51 -22.84
N SER A 12 5.47 18.82 -23.70
CA SER A 12 4.92 18.29 -24.95
C SER A 12 3.75 17.33 -24.68
N LEU A 13 2.59 17.63 -25.26
CA LEU A 13 1.41 16.75 -25.23
C LEU A 13 1.68 15.39 -25.90
N SER A 14 2.65 15.33 -26.82
CA SER A 14 3.05 14.13 -27.55
C SER A 14 4.26 13.42 -26.92
N GLY A 15 4.68 13.81 -25.72
CA GLY A 15 5.78 13.16 -25.01
C GLY A 15 5.49 11.67 -24.80
N LYS A 16 6.32 10.80 -25.37
CA LYS A 16 6.18 9.34 -25.24
C LYS A 16 6.41 8.83 -23.81
N GLY A 17 6.92 9.66 -22.90
CA GLY A 17 7.18 9.32 -21.50
C GLY A 17 5.95 9.51 -20.61
N THR A 18 5.61 8.50 -19.81
CA THR A 18 4.49 8.51 -18.85
C THR A 18 4.64 9.56 -17.74
N ILE A 19 5.86 9.94 -17.39
CA ILE A 19 6.16 10.87 -16.27
C ILE A 19 6.00 12.34 -16.67
N ASN A 20 6.26 12.69 -17.93
CA ASN A 20 6.31 14.08 -18.40
C ASN A 20 5.04 14.52 -19.14
N ALA A 21 4.10 13.60 -19.37
CA ALA A 21 2.83 13.93 -20.02
C ALA A 21 1.93 14.71 -19.05
N PRO A 22 1.18 15.72 -19.52
CA PRO A 22 0.18 16.39 -18.69
C PRO A 22 -1.10 15.57 -18.56
N TYR A 23 -1.71 15.60 -17.37
CA TYR A 23 -2.93 14.87 -17.03
C TYR A 23 -4.01 15.83 -16.54
N LEU A 24 -5.15 15.87 -17.23
CA LEU A 24 -6.31 16.66 -16.79
C LEU A 24 -6.90 16.07 -15.51
N THR A 25 -7.07 16.90 -14.49
CA THR A 25 -7.74 16.55 -13.23
C THR A 25 -9.25 16.65 -13.37
N ASP A 26 -9.95 15.98 -12.46
CA ASP A 26 -11.40 16.04 -12.32
C ASP A 26 -11.78 16.25 -10.84
N GLY A 27 -13.08 16.42 -10.56
CA GLY A 27 -13.55 16.60 -9.18
C GLY A 27 -13.28 15.38 -8.27
N ALA A 28 -13.15 14.17 -8.84
CA ALA A 28 -12.92 12.95 -8.08
C ALA A 28 -11.45 12.80 -7.64
N SER A 29 -10.52 13.50 -8.28
CA SER A 29 -9.09 13.49 -7.98
C SER A 29 -8.63 14.67 -7.11
N GLU A 30 -9.53 15.56 -6.69
CA GLU A 30 -9.16 16.75 -5.90
C GLU A 30 -8.40 16.43 -4.61
N THR A 31 -8.76 15.35 -3.91
CA THR A 31 -8.09 14.95 -2.66
C THR A 31 -6.67 14.45 -2.88
N VAL A 32 -6.41 13.76 -3.99
CA VAL A 32 -5.09 13.18 -4.29
C VAL A 32 -4.20 14.12 -5.13
N THR A 33 -4.79 15.17 -5.70
CA THR A 33 -4.09 16.16 -6.55
C THR A 33 -2.84 16.75 -5.86
N PRO A 34 -2.90 17.25 -4.60
CA PRO A 34 -1.71 17.81 -3.95
C PRO A 34 -0.59 16.78 -3.77
N ILE A 35 -0.95 15.52 -3.48
CA ILE A 35 0.00 14.42 -3.35
C ILE A 35 0.68 14.17 -4.70
N LEU A 36 -0.09 14.01 -5.77
CA LEU A 36 0.43 13.76 -7.11
C LEU A 36 1.33 14.90 -7.63
N GLU A 37 0.98 16.16 -7.34
CA GLU A 37 1.82 17.32 -7.65
C GLU A 37 3.16 17.25 -6.90
N SER A 38 3.14 16.89 -5.61
CA SER A 38 4.35 16.75 -4.81
C SER A 38 5.28 15.63 -5.29
N LEU A 39 4.70 14.58 -5.90
CA LEU A 39 5.43 13.50 -6.56
C LEU A 39 5.95 13.89 -7.96
N GLY A 40 5.60 15.08 -8.45
CA GLY A 40 6.04 15.63 -9.73
C GLY A 40 5.18 15.25 -10.93
N MET A 41 3.97 14.72 -10.72
CA MET A 41 3.03 14.46 -11.80
C MET A 41 2.56 15.78 -12.41
N LYS A 42 2.58 15.90 -13.74
CA LYS A 42 2.16 17.12 -14.44
C LYS A 42 0.64 17.18 -14.51
N LEU A 43 0.01 17.92 -13.60
CA LEU A 43 -1.44 18.03 -13.52
C LEU A 43 -1.96 19.28 -14.23
N VAL A 44 -3.10 19.14 -14.89
CA VAL A 44 -3.82 20.25 -15.53
C VAL A 44 -5.19 20.40 -14.89
N PRO A 45 -5.53 21.57 -14.33
CA PRO A 45 -6.81 21.82 -13.71
C PRO A 45 -8.01 21.55 -14.62
N SER A 46 -9.07 21.02 -14.03
CA SER A 46 -10.35 20.71 -14.69
C SER A 46 -10.96 21.88 -15.47
N VAL A 47 -10.64 23.13 -15.12
CA VAL A 47 -11.09 24.33 -15.88
C VAL A 47 -10.57 24.37 -17.32
N ALA A 48 -9.50 23.62 -17.65
CA ALA A 48 -8.97 23.50 -19.00
C ALA A 48 -9.66 22.42 -19.85
N ASN A 49 -10.77 21.83 -19.38
CA ASN A 49 -11.43 20.72 -20.06
C ASN A 49 -11.87 21.04 -21.52
N ASP A 50 -12.27 22.28 -21.81
CA ASP A 50 -12.65 22.66 -23.18
C ASP A 50 -11.45 22.71 -24.14
N ILE A 51 -10.26 23.07 -23.62
CA ILE A 51 -9.00 22.96 -24.35
C ILE A 51 -8.68 21.47 -24.59
N TRP A 52 -8.85 20.63 -23.56
CA TRP A 52 -8.66 19.17 -23.65
C TRP A 52 -9.58 18.51 -24.68
N ARG A 53 -10.85 18.95 -24.76
CA ARG A 53 -11.81 18.51 -25.78
C ARG A 53 -11.35 18.91 -27.18
N SER A 54 -10.87 20.13 -27.34
CA SER A 54 -10.36 20.62 -28.63
C SER A 54 -9.16 19.79 -29.11
N PHE A 55 -8.23 19.44 -28.22
CA PHE A 55 -7.13 18.53 -28.54
C PHE A 55 -7.62 17.15 -28.98
N ARG A 56 -8.57 16.55 -28.26
CA ARG A 56 -9.18 15.27 -28.67
C ARG A 56 -9.83 15.35 -30.04
N SER A 57 -10.60 16.40 -30.32
CA SER A 57 -11.26 16.61 -31.61
C SER A 57 -10.26 16.78 -32.77
N ALA A 58 -9.06 17.29 -32.48
CA ALA A 58 -7.97 17.39 -33.45
C ALA A 58 -7.16 16.08 -33.60
N GLY A 59 -7.57 14.98 -32.94
CA GLY A 59 -6.86 13.70 -32.98
C GLY A 59 -5.60 13.63 -32.11
N VAL A 60 -5.39 14.61 -31.22
CA VAL A 60 -4.28 14.59 -30.26
C VAL A 60 -4.67 13.69 -29.09
N GLU A 61 -3.81 12.72 -28.77
CA GLU A 61 -3.96 11.90 -27.57
C GLU A 61 -3.71 12.75 -26.32
N VAL A 62 -4.70 12.81 -25.43
CA VAL A 62 -4.60 13.53 -24.15
C VAL A 62 -4.97 12.60 -23.00
N LYS A 63 -4.35 12.81 -21.85
CA LYS A 63 -4.52 11.96 -20.66
C LYS A 63 -5.34 12.67 -19.59
N ASN A 64 -6.09 11.90 -18.82
CA ASN A 64 -6.78 12.36 -17.62
C ASN A 64 -6.21 11.61 -16.42
N VAL A 65 -6.27 12.23 -15.24
CA VAL A 65 -6.03 11.55 -13.97
C VAL A 65 -7.11 10.48 -13.81
N SER A 66 -6.66 9.27 -13.51
CA SER A 66 -7.47 8.07 -13.32
C SER A 66 -6.65 7.05 -12.52
N PRO A 67 -7.27 6.08 -11.84
CA PRO A 67 -6.54 5.05 -11.10
C PRO A 67 -5.47 4.36 -11.96
N THR A 68 -5.81 4.02 -13.21
CA THR A 68 -4.86 3.38 -14.15
C THR A 68 -3.67 4.29 -14.49
N SER A 69 -3.91 5.57 -14.76
CA SER A 69 -2.84 6.52 -15.08
C SER A 69 -1.91 6.76 -13.91
N VAL A 70 -2.44 6.81 -12.67
CA VAL A 70 -1.65 7.01 -11.45
C VAL A 70 -0.82 5.78 -11.15
N CYS A 71 -1.38 4.57 -11.24
CA CYS A 71 -0.60 3.34 -11.13
C CYS A 71 0.56 3.30 -12.13
N THR A 72 0.29 3.70 -13.38
CA THR A 72 1.32 3.72 -14.44
C THR A 72 2.41 4.75 -14.15
N PHE A 73 2.03 5.93 -13.65
CA PHE A 73 2.97 6.98 -13.24
C PHE A 73 3.85 6.51 -12.08
N LEU A 74 3.25 5.99 -11.01
CA LEU A 74 3.97 5.53 -9.81
C LEU A 74 4.95 4.41 -10.13
N LYS A 75 4.58 3.46 -10.99
CA LYS A 75 5.49 2.38 -11.45
C LYS A 75 6.70 2.88 -12.23
N ALA A 76 6.58 4.01 -12.91
CA ALA A 76 7.66 4.57 -13.72
C ALA A 76 8.53 5.55 -12.94
N LYS A 77 8.00 6.16 -11.87
CA LYS A 77 8.64 7.22 -11.10
C LYS A 77 9.53 6.62 -10.01
N PRO A 78 10.83 6.94 -9.95
CA PRO A 78 11.65 6.67 -8.78
C PRO A 78 11.06 7.41 -7.57
N LEU A 79 10.78 6.66 -6.50
CA LEU A 79 10.14 7.17 -5.29
C LEU A 79 11.14 7.40 -4.15
N ASN A 80 12.41 7.06 -4.32
CA ASN A 80 13.45 7.45 -3.39
C ASN A 80 13.55 8.98 -3.32
N ASP A 81 13.83 9.51 -2.13
CA ASP A 81 14.26 10.90 -2.00
C ASP A 81 15.75 10.98 -2.39
N PRO A 82 16.10 11.62 -3.52
CA PRO A 82 17.49 11.69 -4.00
C PRO A 82 18.40 12.50 -3.07
N THR A 83 17.83 13.25 -2.12
CA THR A 83 18.62 13.93 -1.08
C THR A 83 19.00 13.02 0.09
N GLN A 84 18.33 11.87 0.23
CA GLN A 84 18.52 10.92 1.32
C GLN A 84 19.19 9.62 0.87
N THR A 85 18.83 9.11 -0.31
CA THR A 85 19.32 7.82 -0.80
C THR A 85 19.24 7.69 -2.32
N ASP A 86 20.23 7.02 -2.90
CA ASP A 86 20.24 6.60 -4.31
C ASP A 86 19.65 5.18 -4.51
N GLY A 87 19.29 4.50 -3.42
CA GLY A 87 18.73 3.16 -3.47
C GLY A 87 17.27 3.15 -3.94
N ASP A 88 16.90 2.14 -4.72
CA ASP A 88 15.51 1.86 -5.07
C ASP A 88 14.77 1.19 -3.90
N LEU A 89 13.44 1.05 -4.04
CA LEU A 89 12.62 0.30 -3.08
C LEU A 89 13.12 -1.15 -2.93
N PRO A 90 13.04 -1.76 -1.73
CA PRO A 90 12.32 -1.28 -0.54
C PRO A 90 13.06 -0.23 0.31
N LEU A 91 12.33 0.76 0.86
CA LEU A 91 12.88 1.83 1.70
C LEU A 91 11.92 2.20 2.84
N PRO A 92 12.42 2.70 3.99
CA PRO A 92 11.56 3.32 4.99
C PRO A 92 10.68 4.41 4.35
N VAL A 93 9.38 4.43 4.60
CA VAL A 93 8.44 5.35 3.92
C VAL A 93 8.84 6.83 4.10
N ALA A 94 9.39 7.18 5.26
CA ALA A 94 9.92 8.50 5.57
C ALA A 94 11.12 8.94 4.69
N ALA A 95 11.84 7.98 4.10
CA ALA A 95 12.94 8.21 3.17
C ALA A 95 12.50 8.21 1.69
N THR A 96 11.19 8.16 1.43
CA THR A 96 10.61 8.19 0.08
C THR A 96 9.86 9.50 -0.16
N LEU A 97 9.57 9.79 -1.42
CA LEU A 97 8.71 10.91 -1.81
C LEU A 97 7.26 10.77 -1.32
N ILE A 98 6.82 9.57 -0.89
CA ILE A 98 5.51 9.34 -0.27
C ILE A 98 5.48 9.82 1.18
N LYS A 99 6.62 9.83 1.88
CA LYS A 99 6.86 10.39 3.22
C LYS A 99 6.17 9.70 4.41
N ASP A 100 4.90 9.32 4.29
CA ASP A 100 4.12 8.79 5.41
C ASP A 100 3.02 7.81 5.00
N GLU A 101 2.45 7.14 6.00
CA GLU A 101 1.41 6.13 5.83
C GLU A 101 0.10 6.69 5.29
N GLN A 102 -0.25 7.93 5.67
CA GLN A 102 -1.49 8.57 5.27
C GLN A 102 -1.48 8.83 3.76
N THR A 103 -0.38 9.40 3.26
CA THR A 103 -0.15 9.64 1.84
C THR A 103 -0.14 8.32 1.05
N CYS A 104 0.51 7.28 1.59
CA CYS A 104 0.49 5.94 0.98
C CYS A 104 -0.94 5.38 0.90
N SER A 105 -1.71 5.51 1.97
CA SER A 105 -3.09 5.03 2.06
C SER A 105 -4.02 5.75 1.08
N GLU A 106 -3.92 7.08 0.98
CA GLU A 106 -4.72 7.89 0.05
C GLU A 106 -4.43 7.55 -1.41
N LEU A 107 -3.14 7.35 -1.76
CA LEU A 107 -2.75 6.89 -3.09
C LEU A 107 -3.26 5.49 -3.39
N LEU A 108 -3.15 4.57 -2.43
CA LEU A 108 -3.63 3.19 -2.60
C LEU A 108 -5.14 3.17 -2.83
N LYS A 109 -5.90 3.88 -1.99
CA LYS A 109 -7.34 4.07 -2.13
C LYS A 109 -7.72 4.62 -3.50
N PHE A 110 -7.02 5.65 -3.97
CA PHE A 110 -7.27 6.21 -5.30
C PHE A 110 -6.99 5.19 -6.40
N CYS A 111 -5.85 4.49 -6.34
CA CYS A 111 -5.47 3.44 -7.30
C CYS A 111 -6.47 2.27 -7.35
N LEU A 112 -7.20 2.02 -6.26
CA LEU A 112 -8.15 0.92 -6.14
C LEU A 112 -9.63 1.31 -6.38
N ALA A 113 -9.93 2.60 -6.54
CA ALA A 113 -11.30 3.12 -6.61
C ALA A 113 -12.20 2.44 -7.67
N ASP A 114 -11.62 2.01 -8.80
CA ASP A 114 -12.35 1.33 -9.88
C ASP A 114 -12.12 -0.19 -9.93
N ALA A 115 -11.35 -0.75 -9.00
CA ALA A 115 -10.93 -2.15 -9.08
C ALA A 115 -12.11 -3.14 -9.05
N HIS A 116 -13.19 -2.82 -8.33
CA HIS A 116 -14.40 -3.65 -8.27
C HIS A 116 -15.18 -3.72 -9.61
N LYS A 117 -14.97 -2.75 -10.51
CA LYS A 117 -15.64 -2.70 -11.82
C LYS A 117 -14.86 -3.47 -12.89
N GLU A 118 -13.64 -3.87 -12.58
CA GLU A 118 -12.70 -4.45 -13.53
C GLU A 118 -12.57 -5.96 -13.32
N LYS A 119 -12.18 -6.68 -14.37
CA LYS A 119 -11.90 -8.11 -14.25
C LYS A 119 -10.67 -8.32 -13.37
N ALA A 120 -10.70 -9.32 -12.49
CA ALA A 120 -9.60 -9.65 -11.57
C ALA A 120 -8.22 -9.73 -12.26
N LYS A 121 -8.14 -10.31 -13.47
CA LYS A 121 -6.89 -10.37 -14.26
C LYS A 121 -6.33 -8.98 -14.59
N LYS A 122 -7.18 -8.02 -14.95
CA LYS A 122 -6.77 -6.65 -15.29
C LYS A 122 -6.34 -5.88 -14.04
N VAL A 123 -7.04 -6.08 -12.92
CA VAL A 123 -6.65 -5.54 -11.61
C VAL A 123 -5.29 -6.08 -11.20
N SER A 124 -5.08 -7.39 -11.28
CA SER A 124 -3.80 -8.03 -10.97
C SER A 124 -2.65 -7.43 -11.76
N THR A 125 -2.76 -7.32 -13.09
CA THR A 125 -1.70 -6.71 -13.92
C THR A 125 -1.49 -5.22 -13.63
N LEU A 126 -2.55 -4.51 -13.25
CA LEU A 126 -2.45 -3.09 -12.91
C LEU A 126 -1.72 -2.86 -11.59
N LEU A 127 -1.93 -3.73 -10.61
CA LEU A 127 -1.39 -3.58 -9.26
C LEU A 127 -0.05 -4.30 -9.05
N ASP A 128 0.25 -5.35 -9.81
CA ASP A 128 1.55 -6.04 -9.75
C ASP A 128 2.69 -5.08 -10.10
N GLY A 129 3.69 -4.95 -9.24
CA GLY A 129 4.78 -3.97 -9.33
C GLY A 129 4.42 -2.56 -8.87
N LEU A 130 3.20 -2.30 -8.38
CA LEU A 130 2.83 -0.98 -7.86
C LEU A 130 3.56 -0.70 -6.53
N PRO A 131 4.29 0.42 -6.39
CA PRO A 131 5.10 0.72 -5.21
C PRO A 131 4.29 1.36 -4.08
N LEU A 132 3.23 0.67 -3.63
CA LEU A 132 2.35 1.12 -2.56
C LEU A 132 2.11 0.02 -1.50
N LEU A 133 2.95 -1.02 -1.49
CA LEU A 133 2.90 -2.05 -0.45
C LEU A 133 3.69 -1.54 0.75
N LEU A 134 3.00 -1.12 1.81
CA LEU A 134 3.64 -0.78 3.06
C LEU A 134 3.73 -2.03 3.97
N THR A 135 4.92 -2.29 4.50
CA THR A 135 5.11 -3.30 5.54
C THR A 135 4.64 -2.78 6.90
N LYS A 136 4.40 -3.70 7.83
CA LYS A 136 4.17 -3.37 9.24
C LYS A 136 5.32 -2.54 9.85
N THR A 137 6.54 -2.79 9.40
CA THR A 137 7.75 -2.03 9.79
C THR A 137 7.92 -0.69 9.08
N LYS A 138 6.89 -0.21 8.37
CA LYS A 138 6.87 1.08 7.66
C LYS A 138 7.89 1.19 6.54
N VAL A 139 8.21 0.06 5.93
CA VAL A 139 9.03 -0.01 4.72
C VAL A 139 8.09 -0.05 3.52
N LEU A 140 8.25 0.91 2.61
CA LEU A 140 7.55 0.94 1.34
C LEU A 140 8.23 -0.01 0.36
N SER A 141 7.42 -0.84 -0.29
CA SER A 141 7.84 -1.84 -1.26
C SER A 141 6.85 -1.94 -2.42
N THR A 142 7.14 -2.80 -3.39
CA THR A 142 6.28 -3.08 -4.52
C THR A 142 5.41 -4.31 -4.26
N PHE A 143 4.14 -4.24 -4.65
CA PHE A 143 3.29 -5.42 -4.74
C PHE A 143 3.89 -6.45 -5.72
N ASN A 144 3.87 -7.73 -5.35
CA ASN A 144 4.41 -8.80 -6.18
C ASN A 144 3.57 -10.06 -6.06
N SER A 145 2.83 -10.37 -7.12
CA SER A 145 1.94 -11.53 -7.21
C SER A 145 2.65 -12.88 -7.16
N LYS A 146 3.97 -12.93 -7.40
CA LYS A 146 4.78 -14.16 -7.30
C LYS A 146 5.31 -14.39 -5.89
N SER A 147 5.33 -13.36 -5.06
CA SER A 147 5.83 -13.40 -3.69
C SER A 147 4.96 -12.48 -2.81
N PRO A 148 3.68 -12.84 -2.60
CA PRO A 148 2.76 -12.03 -1.81
C PRO A 148 3.25 -11.90 -0.38
N MET A 149 2.99 -10.74 0.23
CA MET A 149 3.32 -10.51 1.63
C MET A 149 2.21 -11.02 2.54
N LEU A 150 2.56 -11.49 3.74
CA LEU A 150 1.56 -11.99 4.68
C LEU A 150 0.72 -10.83 5.23
N ILE A 151 -0.56 -11.08 5.52
CA ILE A 151 -1.43 -10.09 6.16
C ILE A 151 -2.26 -10.74 7.24
N SER A 152 -2.32 -10.09 8.41
CA SER A 152 -3.10 -10.55 9.56
C SER A 152 -3.54 -9.36 10.40
N ARG A 153 -4.77 -9.41 10.92
CA ARG A 153 -5.19 -8.49 12.00
C ARG A 153 -4.39 -8.72 13.29
N TYR A 154 -3.86 -9.93 13.44
CA TYR A 154 -3.08 -10.38 14.58
C TYR A 154 -1.59 -10.43 14.24
N ASP A 155 -1.12 -9.54 13.37
CA ASP A 155 0.29 -9.45 13.00
C ASP A 155 1.21 -9.21 14.21
N ASN A 156 0.67 -8.73 15.34
CA ASN A 156 1.37 -8.54 16.61
C ASN A 156 1.78 -9.84 17.32
N LEU A 157 1.21 -10.98 16.92
CA LEU A 157 1.62 -12.29 17.41
C LEU A 157 2.99 -12.71 16.91
N PHE A 158 3.42 -12.18 15.78
CA PHE A 158 4.59 -12.62 15.03
C PHE A 158 5.82 -11.76 15.38
N ILE A 159 6.13 -11.69 16.67
CA ILE A 159 7.25 -10.91 17.21
C ILE A 159 8.56 -11.38 16.58
N GLY A 160 9.34 -10.44 16.04
CA GLY A 160 10.59 -10.72 15.32
C GLY A 160 10.43 -11.14 13.87
N PHE A 161 9.19 -11.17 13.35
CA PHE A 161 8.86 -11.43 11.96
C PHE A 161 8.00 -10.31 11.38
N GLU A 162 8.15 -9.08 11.84
CA GLU A 162 7.28 -7.97 11.41
C GLU A 162 7.51 -7.56 9.95
N ASP A 163 8.69 -7.85 9.40
CA ASP A 163 9.13 -7.49 8.06
C ASP A 163 8.42 -8.28 6.94
N ILE A 164 7.88 -9.46 7.25
CA ILE A 164 7.13 -10.29 6.29
C ILE A 164 5.64 -9.95 6.23
N PHE A 165 5.16 -8.99 7.03
CA PHE A 165 3.75 -8.59 7.08
C PHE A 165 3.48 -7.24 6.41
N ALA A 166 2.43 -7.21 5.60
CA ALA A 166 1.80 -5.98 5.15
C ALA A 166 1.15 -5.24 6.32
N ASP A 167 1.19 -3.91 6.28
CA ASP A 167 0.48 -3.09 7.25
C ASP A 167 -1.02 -3.37 7.15
N TYR A 168 -1.59 -4.00 8.17
CA TYR A 168 -2.98 -4.41 8.17
C TYR A 168 -3.93 -3.22 8.05
N LYS A 169 -3.64 -2.10 8.74
CA LYS A 169 -4.55 -0.95 8.82
C LYS A 169 -4.70 -0.24 7.48
N ILE A 170 -3.59 -0.07 6.76
CA ILE A 170 -3.62 0.57 5.43
C ILE A 170 -4.38 -0.30 4.43
N ASN A 171 -4.25 -1.62 4.54
CA ASN A 171 -4.82 -2.54 3.59
C ASN A 171 -6.24 -3.01 3.96
N GLU A 172 -6.74 -2.74 5.17
CA GLU A 172 -7.96 -3.32 5.76
C GLU A 172 -9.17 -3.26 4.82
N GLU A 173 -9.42 -2.09 4.21
CA GLU A 173 -10.54 -1.87 3.29
C GLU A 173 -10.46 -2.75 2.02
N TYR A 174 -9.24 -3.12 1.60
CA TYR A 174 -8.98 -3.76 0.32
C TYR A 174 -8.41 -5.18 0.43
N ILE A 175 -8.30 -5.75 1.64
CA ILE A 175 -7.71 -7.08 1.87
C ILE A 175 -8.31 -8.14 0.95
N ASN A 176 -9.64 -8.22 0.86
CA ASN A 176 -10.33 -9.23 0.06
C ASN A 176 -9.96 -9.13 -1.42
N LEU A 177 -9.85 -7.90 -1.93
CA LEU A 177 -9.45 -7.64 -3.31
C LEU A 177 -7.99 -8.06 -3.53
N LEU A 178 -7.08 -7.61 -2.67
CA LEU A 178 -5.64 -7.88 -2.77
C LEU A 178 -5.33 -9.38 -2.64
N GLN A 179 -6.07 -10.11 -1.80
CA GLN A 179 -5.99 -11.57 -1.69
C GLN A 179 -6.50 -12.26 -2.96
N THR A 180 -7.62 -11.80 -3.53
CA THR A 180 -8.19 -12.37 -4.77
C THR A 180 -7.22 -12.28 -5.95
N VAL A 181 -6.36 -11.25 -5.99
CA VAL A 181 -5.34 -11.07 -7.02
C VAL A 181 -3.94 -11.54 -6.60
N ASN A 182 -3.84 -12.28 -5.49
CA ASN A 182 -2.60 -12.85 -4.95
C ASN A 182 -1.49 -11.84 -4.66
N LEU A 183 -1.83 -10.62 -4.21
CA LEU A 183 -0.84 -9.59 -3.86
C LEU A 183 -0.51 -9.55 -2.37
N VAL A 184 -1.44 -10.03 -1.54
CA VAL A 184 -1.21 -10.33 -0.13
C VAL A 184 -1.77 -11.71 0.17
N GLU A 185 -1.14 -12.42 1.08
CA GLU A 185 -1.54 -13.76 1.50
C GLU A 185 -2.11 -13.70 2.91
N LYS A 186 -3.30 -14.27 3.11
CA LYS A 186 -3.89 -14.36 4.45
C LYS A 186 -3.00 -15.21 5.34
N MET A 187 -2.63 -14.70 6.51
CA MET A 187 -2.03 -15.54 7.55
C MET A 187 -3.07 -16.56 8.05
N THR A 188 -2.83 -17.83 7.76
CA THR A 188 -3.67 -18.95 8.20
C THR A 188 -3.07 -19.64 9.41
N LEU A 189 -3.88 -20.37 10.17
CA LEU A 189 -3.39 -21.14 11.32
C LEU A 189 -2.26 -22.14 10.94
N PRO A 190 -2.35 -22.94 9.86
CA PRO A 190 -1.25 -23.83 9.45
C PRO A 190 0.04 -23.05 9.15
N ARG A 191 -0.06 -21.94 8.40
CA ARG A 191 1.09 -21.10 8.09
C ARG A 191 1.71 -20.46 9.33
N ALA A 192 0.86 -20.05 10.28
CA ALA A 192 1.29 -19.43 11.53
C ALA A 192 2.13 -20.38 12.40
N THR A 193 1.91 -21.70 12.32
CA THR A 193 2.67 -22.68 13.13
C THR A 193 4.18 -22.62 12.90
N GLU A 194 4.61 -22.22 11.70
CA GLU A 194 6.02 -22.05 11.33
C GLU A 194 6.72 -20.97 12.18
N TYR A 195 5.97 -19.96 12.63
CA TYR A 195 6.49 -18.79 13.34
C TYR A 195 6.14 -18.80 14.83
N LEU A 196 4.95 -19.26 15.20
CA LEU A 196 4.44 -19.14 16.56
C LEU A 196 5.19 -20.02 17.56
N LYS A 197 5.67 -21.20 17.14
CA LYS A 197 6.39 -22.12 18.03
C LYS A 197 7.67 -21.50 18.64
N PRO A 198 8.62 -20.95 17.84
CA PRO A 198 9.80 -20.32 18.42
C PRO A 198 9.46 -19.07 19.25
N ILE A 199 8.42 -18.31 18.87
CA ILE A 199 7.99 -17.13 19.64
C ILE A 199 7.48 -17.53 21.02
N MET A 200 6.60 -18.54 21.08
CA MET A 200 6.08 -19.05 22.35
C MET A 200 7.20 -19.58 23.24
N GLN A 201 8.18 -20.29 22.67
CA GLN A 201 9.35 -20.76 23.42
C GLN A 201 10.18 -19.61 23.97
N HIS A 202 10.34 -18.53 23.21
CA HIS A 202 11.05 -17.33 23.66
C HIS A 202 10.32 -16.62 24.79
N LEU A 203 9.00 -16.44 24.68
CA LEU A 203 8.19 -15.79 25.72
C LEU A 203 8.16 -16.60 27.03
N LEU A 204 8.19 -17.93 26.97
CA LEU A 204 8.26 -18.76 28.17
C LEU A 204 9.57 -18.59 28.96
N GLN A 205 10.66 -18.12 28.33
CA GLN A 205 11.94 -17.93 29.02
C GLN A 205 11.92 -16.78 30.02
N SER A 206 11.03 -15.79 29.86
CA SER A 206 10.86 -14.70 30.82
C SER A 206 9.91 -15.04 31.96
N CYS A 207 9.13 -16.12 31.81
CA CYS A 207 8.14 -16.55 32.79
C CYS A 207 8.80 -17.26 33.97
N GLU A 208 8.32 -17.01 35.18
CA GLU A 208 8.72 -17.78 36.35
C GLU A 208 8.14 -19.19 36.28
N VAL A 209 8.82 -20.16 36.89
CA VAL A 209 8.32 -21.53 37.02
C VAL A 209 7.74 -21.70 38.42
N ASP A 210 6.47 -22.05 38.49
CA ASP A 210 5.80 -22.35 39.75
C ASP A 210 6.43 -23.59 40.40
N PRO A 211 6.97 -23.49 41.64
CA PRO A 211 7.71 -24.57 42.26
C PRO A 211 6.84 -25.79 42.60
N ASP A 212 5.53 -25.61 42.76
CA ASP A 212 4.61 -26.69 43.13
C ASP A 212 4.10 -27.49 41.92
N SER A 213 3.76 -26.81 40.82
CA SER A 213 3.24 -27.45 39.60
C SER A 213 4.30 -27.72 38.53
N GLY A 214 5.44 -27.02 38.57
CA GLY A 214 6.46 -27.03 37.52
C GLY A 214 6.02 -26.34 36.22
N LEU A 215 4.87 -25.64 36.23
CA LEU A 215 4.35 -24.90 35.08
C LEU A 215 4.89 -23.47 35.05
N PHE A 216 4.98 -22.91 33.84
CA PHE A 216 5.30 -21.49 33.69
C PHE A 216 4.12 -20.63 34.14
N VAL A 217 4.39 -19.64 34.97
CA VAL A 217 3.45 -18.58 35.37
C VAL A 217 3.57 -17.45 34.34
N PRO A 218 2.54 -17.20 33.52
CA PRO A 218 2.61 -16.15 32.50
C PRO A 218 2.80 -14.77 33.11
N ASP A 219 3.82 -14.05 32.67
CA ASP A 219 3.96 -12.62 32.95
C ASP A 219 2.96 -11.78 32.12
N ASP A 220 2.92 -10.47 32.35
CA ASP A 220 2.02 -9.55 31.63
C ASP A 220 2.23 -9.59 30.10
N THR A 221 3.45 -9.85 29.64
CA THR A 221 3.79 -9.90 28.21
C THR A 221 3.21 -11.17 27.59
N MET A 222 3.46 -12.31 28.23
CA MET A 222 2.93 -13.61 27.83
C MET A 222 1.40 -13.63 27.89
N MET A 223 0.79 -13.06 28.93
CA MET A 223 -0.67 -12.96 29.03
C MET A 223 -1.28 -12.18 27.86
N LYS A 224 -0.77 -10.99 27.53
CA LYS A 224 -1.26 -10.21 26.39
C LYS A 224 -1.08 -10.93 25.05
N TRP A 225 0.04 -11.65 24.91
CA TRP A 225 0.29 -12.45 23.72
C TRP A 225 -0.68 -13.64 23.61
N LEU A 226 -0.91 -14.36 24.72
CA LEU A 226 -1.87 -15.48 24.78
C LEU A 226 -3.30 -15.04 24.50
N GLU A 227 -3.72 -13.88 25.01
CA GLU A 227 -5.03 -13.30 24.67
C GLU A 227 -5.17 -13.05 23.17
N SER A 228 -4.17 -12.39 22.56
CA SER A 228 -4.14 -12.15 21.12
C SER A 228 -4.14 -13.47 20.33
N PHE A 229 -3.42 -14.48 20.84
CA PHE A 229 -3.28 -15.78 20.20
C PHE A 229 -4.60 -16.54 20.23
N TRP A 230 -5.32 -16.48 21.35
CA TRP A 230 -6.66 -17.05 21.48
C TRP A 230 -7.65 -16.43 20.50
N TRP A 231 -7.63 -15.10 20.34
CA TRP A 231 -8.46 -14.41 19.35
C TRP A 231 -8.10 -14.79 17.91
N PHE A 232 -6.81 -14.95 17.61
CA PHE A 232 -6.37 -15.44 16.30
C PHE A 232 -6.91 -16.85 16.02
N ILE A 233 -6.72 -17.79 16.94
CA ILE A 233 -7.25 -19.16 16.80
C ILE A 233 -8.76 -19.14 16.62
N SER A 234 -9.48 -18.40 17.47
CA SER A 234 -10.94 -18.33 17.46
C SER A 234 -11.47 -17.77 16.13
N ASN A 235 -10.74 -16.86 15.49
CA ASN A 235 -11.11 -16.34 14.17
C ASN A 235 -10.78 -17.29 13.01
N GLU A 236 -9.74 -18.12 13.15
CA GLU A 236 -9.35 -19.07 12.10
C GLU A 236 -10.13 -20.39 12.17
N ILE A 237 -10.56 -20.80 13.35
CA ILE A 237 -11.41 -21.98 13.55
C ILE A 237 -12.87 -21.53 13.43
N THR A 238 -13.40 -21.48 12.21
CA THR A 238 -14.86 -21.45 12.03
C THR A 238 -15.46 -22.72 12.63
N PHE A 239 -16.23 -22.60 13.70
CA PHE A 239 -17.12 -23.66 14.16
C PHE A 239 -18.22 -23.85 13.10
N THR A 240 -17.98 -24.73 12.14
CA THR A 240 -19.00 -25.28 11.23
C THR A 240 -19.74 -26.42 11.89
#